data_AF-A0A925E962-F1
#
_entry.id   AF-A0A925E962-F1
#
_cell.length_a   1.000
_cell.length_b   1.000
_cell.length_c   1.000
_cell.angle_alpha   90.00
_cell.angle_beta   90.00
_cell.angle_gamma   90.00
#
_symmetry.space_group_name_H-M   'P 1'
#
loop_
_entity.id
_entity.type
_entity.pdbx_description
1 polymer ?
#
loop_
_entity_poly.entity_id
_entity_poly.type
_entity_poly.pdbx_seq_one_letter_code
_entity_poly.pdbx_strand_id
1 'polypeptide(L)'
;MSNPAHQAMLRQSLEAARAGDKTTALQLVQDVIAEDPKNAKAWLLLSRLIENETEKRKALEMVLELDPYNEQAQKALDKMEDSARSKATNEEEVVPGITQRQVLVFGGGTALFVLIIAVIVFAIVSSSSTRRSNQSATETA
;
A
#
# COMPACT_ATOMS: atom_id res chain seq x y z
N MET A 1 -27.31 11.28 -5.91
CA MET A 1 -28.40 10.28 -5.87
C MET A 1 -27.82 8.99 -6.42
N SER A 2 -27.69 7.94 -5.59
CA SER A 2 -27.12 6.67 -6.06
C SER A 2 -28.04 6.05 -7.12
N ASN A 3 -27.50 5.77 -8.31
CA ASN A 3 -28.26 5.21 -9.42
C ASN A 3 -28.84 3.84 -9.03
N PRO A 4 -30.16 3.59 -9.23
CA PRO A 4 -30.75 2.27 -8.94
C PRO A 4 -30.08 1.12 -9.70
N ALA A 5 -29.55 1.37 -10.91
CA ALA A 5 -28.79 0.38 -11.66
C ALA A 5 -27.51 -0.04 -10.92
N HIS A 6 -26.75 0.92 -10.36
CA HIS A 6 -25.56 0.63 -9.57
C HIS A 6 -25.90 -0.19 -8.32
N GLN A 7 -27.02 0.11 -7.66
CA GLN A 7 -27.46 -0.68 -6.51
C GLN A 7 -27.79 -2.13 -6.90
N ALA A 8 -28.40 -2.35 -8.07
CA ALA A 8 -28.67 -3.70 -8.57
C ALA A 8 -27.37 -4.46 -8.88
N MET A 9 -26.39 -3.81 -9.52
CA MET A 9 -25.07 -4.40 -9.81
C MET A 9 -24.32 -4.76 -8.53
N LEU A 10 -24.36 -3.91 -7.50
CA LEU A 10 -23.74 -4.21 -6.20
C LEU A 10 -24.45 -5.36 -5.45
N ARG A 11 -25.76 -5.56 -5.67
CA ARG A 11 -26.47 -6.73 -5.13
C ARG A 11 -26.08 -8.00 -5.88
N GLN A 12 -26.02 -7.93 -7.21
CA GLN A 12 -25.61 -9.05 -8.06
C GLN A 12 -24.17 -9.46 -7.78
N SER A 13 -23.26 -8.51 -7.52
CA SER A 13 -21.88 -8.83 -7.16
C SER A 13 -21.79 -9.59 -5.84
N LEU A 14 -22.63 -9.23 -4.87
CA LEU A 14 -22.71 -9.96 -3.60
C LEU A 14 -23.26 -11.38 -3.78
N GLU A 15 -24.22 -11.59 -4.66
CA GLU A 15 -24.74 -12.91 -5.01
C GLU A 15 -23.68 -13.77 -5.71
N ALA A 16 -22.96 -13.20 -6.67
CA ALA A 16 -21.84 -13.87 -7.34
C ALA A 16 -20.74 -14.24 -6.34
N ALA A 17 -20.36 -13.33 -5.44
CA ALA A 17 -19.37 -13.59 -4.40
C ALA A 17 -19.81 -14.73 -3.47
N ARG A 18 -21.09 -14.79 -3.11
CA ARG A 18 -21.66 -15.89 -2.30
C ARG A 18 -21.69 -17.23 -3.03
N ALA A 19 -21.87 -17.19 -4.36
CA ALA A 19 -21.79 -18.38 -5.21
C ALA A 19 -20.34 -18.87 -5.43
N GLY A 20 -19.34 -18.15 -4.92
CA GLY A 20 -17.92 -18.45 -5.13
C GLY A 20 -17.35 -17.84 -6.41
N ASP A 21 -18.16 -17.15 -7.20
CA ASP A 21 -17.73 -16.46 -8.42
C ASP A 21 -17.18 -15.07 -8.09
N LYS A 22 -15.95 -15.05 -7.57
CA LYS A 22 -15.23 -13.81 -7.25
C LYS A 22 -14.95 -12.98 -8.49
N THR A 23 -14.72 -13.60 -9.64
CA THR A 23 -14.38 -12.91 -10.89
C THR A 23 -15.53 -12.03 -11.34
N THR A 24 -16.74 -12.59 -11.44
CA THR A 24 -17.93 -11.82 -11.80
C THR A 24 -18.28 -10.79 -10.74
N ALA A 25 -18.14 -11.12 -9.46
CA ALA A 25 -18.35 -10.15 -8.38
C ALA A 25 -17.42 -8.93 -8.51
N LEU A 26 -16.15 -9.17 -8.79
CA LEU A 26 -15.12 -8.14 -8.92
C LEU A 26 -15.37 -7.27 -10.16
N GLN A 27 -15.73 -7.88 -11.29
CA GLN A 27 -16.08 -7.15 -12.51
C GLN A 27 -17.27 -6.21 -12.30
N LEU A 28 -18.37 -6.72 -11.72
CA LEU A 28 -19.56 -5.90 -11.44
C LEU A 28 -19.27 -4.70 -10.53
N VAL A 29 -18.41 -4.88 -9.52
CA VAL A 29 -18.02 -3.77 -8.63
C VAL A 29 -17.13 -2.76 -9.35
N GLN A 30 -16.20 -3.22 -10.19
CA GLN A 30 -15.34 -2.34 -10.98
C GLN A 30 -16.12 -1.52 -11.99
N ASP A 31 -17.13 -2.10 -12.64
CA ASP A 31 -18.00 -1.39 -13.57
C ASP A 31 -18.75 -0.26 -12.84
N VAL A 32 -19.27 -0.54 -11.63
CA VAL A 32 -19.91 0.50 -10.81
C VAL A 32 -18.94 1.61 -10.42
N ILE A 33 -17.68 1.29 -10.10
CA ILE A 33 -16.66 2.29 -9.76
C ILE A 33 -16.25 3.11 -10.99
N ALA A 34 -16.17 2.50 -12.16
CA ALA A 34 -15.86 3.18 -13.40
C ALA A 34 -16.94 4.21 -13.77
N GLU A 35 -18.21 3.88 -13.51
CA GLU A 35 -19.35 4.77 -13.75
C GLU A 35 -19.57 5.79 -12.62
N ASP A 36 -19.39 5.38 -11.35
CA ASP A 36 -19.53 6.23 -10.16
C ASP A 36 -18.35 6.04 -9.20
N PRO A 37 -17.22 6.73 -9.45
CA PRO A 37 -16.03 6.63 -8.60
C PRO A 37 -16.24 7.26 -7.22
N LYS A 38 -17.35 7.97 -6.97
CA LYS A 38 -17.70 8.54 -5.66
C LYS A 38 -18.57 7.59 -4.83
N ASN A 39 -18.79 6.37 -5.29
CA ASN A 39 -19.57 5.37 -4.59
C ASN A 39 -18.76 4.64 -3.51
N ALA A 40 -18.75 5.17 -2.29
CA ALA A 40 -18.07 4.58 -1.14
C ALA A 40 -18.47 3.11 -0.90
N LYS A 41 -19.72 2.71 -1.20
CA LYS A 41 -20.17 1.31 -1.04
C LYS A 41 -19.51 0.38 -2.04
N ALA A 42 -19.26 0.83 -3.27
CA ALA A 42 -18.60 0.04 -4.29
C ALA A 42 -17.13 -0.19 -3.92
N TRP A 43 -16.41 0.86 -3.49
CA TRP A 43 -15.04 0.73 -2.96
C TRP A 43 -14.94 -0.19 -1.74
N LEU A 44 -15.92 -0.11 -0.84
CA LEU A 44 -15.98 -1.00 0.33
C LEU A 44 -16.20 -2.45 -0.08
N LEU A 45 -17.06 -2.72 -1.06
CA LEU A 45 -17.26 -4.08 -1.60
C LEU A 45 -16.00 -4.58 -2.32
N LEU A 46 -15.33 -3.71 -3.07
CA LEU A 46 -14.07 -4.04 -3.74
C LEU A 46 -13.03 -4.54 -2.73
N SER A 47 -12.85 -3.84 -1.60
CA SER A 47 -11.91 -4.25 -0.53
C SER A 47 -12.15 -5.65 0.04
N ARG A 48 -13.36 -6.21 -0.11
CA ARG A 48 -13.71 -7.56 0.36
C ARG A 48 -13.43 -8.65 -0.68
N LEU A 49 -13.39 -8.26 -1.95
CA LEU A 49 -13.19 -9.17 -3.07
C LEU A 49 -11.71 -9.32 -3.41
N ILE A 50 -10.91 -8.28 -3.22
CA ILE A 50 -9.47 -8.31 -3.47
C ILE A 50 -8.74 -8.99 -2.30
N GLU A 51 -7.80 -9.88 -2.63
CA GLU A 51 -6.97 -10.60 -1.65
C GLU A 51 -5.63 -9.88 -1.38
N ASN A 52 -5.16 -9.07 -2.32
CA ASN A 52 -3.94 -8.31 -2.17
C ASN A 52 -4.11 -7.22 -1.09
N GLU A 53 -3.37 -7.36 0.01
CA GLU A 53 -3.37 -6.43 1.15
C GLU A 53 -3.11 -4.97 0.73
N THR A 54 -2.23 -4.74 -0.25
CA THR A 54 -1.90 -3.38 -0.72
C THR A 54 -3.08 -2.74 -1.44
N GLU A 55 -3.72 -3.48 -2.34
CA GLU A 55 -4.87 -2.99 -3.11
C GLU A 55 -6.12 -2.85 -2.22
N LYS A 56 -6.30 -3.79 -1.30
CA LYS A 56 -7.35 -3.73 -0.29
C LYS A 56 -7.22 -2.49 0.60
N ARG A 57 -6.00 -2.17 1.06
CA ARG A 57 -5.74 -0.94 1.82
C ARG A 57 -6.13 0.30 1.03
N LYS A 58 -5.67 0.41 -0.23
CA LYS A 58 -6.03 1.54 -1.10
C LYS A 58 -7.54 1.67 -1.28
N ALA A 59 -8.25 0.56 -1.50
CA ALA A 59 -9.71 0.59 -1.62
C ALA A 59 -10.38 1.10 -0.34
N LEU A 60 -9.91 0.70 0.84
CA LEU A 60 -10.43 1.18 2.13
C LEU A 60 -10.09 2.65 2.40
N GLU A 61 -8.90 3.10 2.02
CA GLU A 61 -8.50 4.52 2.08
C GLU A 61 -9.45 5.38 1.23
N MET A 62 -9.78 4.95 0.01
CA MET A 62 -10.76 5.63 -0.84
C MET A 62 -12.16 5.69 -0.21
N VAL A 63 -12.58 4.63 0.51
CA VAL A 63 -13.85 4.66 1.25
C VAL A 63 -13.84 5.76 2.31
N LEU A 64 -12.75 5.89 3.08
CA LEU A 64 -12.64 6.90 4.12
C LEU A 64 -12.47 8.31 3.57
N GLU A 65 -11.89 8.47 2.38
CA GLU A 65 -11.85 9.75 1.67
C GLU A 65 -13.26 10.21 1.28
N LEU A 66 -14.11 9.29 0.82
CA LEU A 66 -15.49 9.57 0.41
C LEU A 66 -16.47 9.65 1.59
N ASP A 67 -16.27 8.82 2.61
CA ASP A 67 -17.09 8.68 3.81
C ASP A 67 -16.19 8.48 5.05
N PRO A 68 -15.70 9.58 5.66
CA PRO A 68 -14.80 9.52 6.80
C PRO A 68 -15.38 8.82 8.02
N TYR A 69 -16.72 8.73 8.12
CA TYR A 69 -17.43 8.13 9.23
C TYR A 69 -17.73 6.64 9.01
N ASN A 70 -17.17 6.05 7.95
CA ASN A 70 -17.40 4.65 7.63
C ASN A 70 -16.69 3.72 8.62
N GLU A 71 -17.39 3.33 9.67
CA GLU A 71 -16.83 2.44 10.70
C GLU A 71 -16.30 1.11 10.13
N GLN A 72 -16.90 0.60 9.06
CA GLN A 72 -16.48 -0.67 8.48
C GLN A 72 -15.11 -0.55 7.83
N ALA A 73 -14.81 0.57 7.18
CA ALA A 73 -13.51 0.83 6.60
C ALA A 73 -12.44 1.11 7.66
N GLN A 74 -12.78 1.90 8.70
CA GLN A 74 -11.88 2.17 9.84
C GLN A 74 -11.46 0.86 10.52
N LYS A 75 -12.44 0.04 10.93
CA LYS A 75 -12.20 -1.26 11.58
C LYS A 75 -11.42 -2.23 10.70
N ALA A 76 -11.55 -2.14 9.38
CA ALA A 76 -10.82 -3.00 8.46
C ALA A 76 -9.35 -2.58 8.34
N LEU A 77 -9.06 -1.28 8.30
CA LEU A 77 -7.68 -0.77 8.28
C LEU A 77 -6.97 -1.05 9.60
N ASP A 78 -7.61 -0.80 10.75
CA ASP A 78 -7.02 -1.08 12.07
C ASP A 78 -6.56 -2.55 12.18
N LYS A 79 -7.39 -3.49 11.72
CA LYS A 79 -7.04 -4.92 11.70
C LYS A 79 -5.85 -5.24 10.81
N MET A 80 -5.71 -4.55 9.68
CA MET A 80 -4.58 -4.74 8.76
C MET A 80 -3.29 -4.18 9.37
N GLU A 81 -3.37 -3.08 10.11
CA GLU A 81 -2.22 -2.52 10.84
C GLU A 81 -1.75 -3.44 11.97
N ASP A 82 -2.67 -3.98 12.76
CA ASP A 82 -2.37 -4.94 13.83
C ASP A 82 -1.73 -6.23 13.27
N SER A 83 -2.24 -6.72 12.15
CA SER A 83 -1.69 -7.90 11.45
C SER A 83 -0.30 -7.61 10.88
N ALA A 84 -0.08 -6.42 10.31
CA ALA A 84 1.23 -6.02 9.80
C ALA A 84 2.27 -5.86 10.92
N ARG A 85 1.87 -5.27 12.06
CA ARG A 85 2.74 -5.12 13.24
C ARG A 85 3.11 -6.49 13.83
N SER A 86 2.15 -7.40 13.92
CA SER A 86 2.37 -8.77 14.40
C SER A 86 3.27 -9.58 13.47
N LYS A 87 3.17 -9.37 12.15
CA LYS A 87 4.04 -10.03 11.16
C LYS A 87 5.47 -9.53 11.25
N ALA A 88 5.67 -8.21 11.40
CA ALA A 88 7.00 -7.60 11.55
C ALA A 88 7.73 -8.06 12.83
N THR A 89 7.02 -8.41 13.90
CA THR A 89 7.62 -8.92 15.14
C THR A 89 8.02 -10.40 15.11
N ASN A 90 7.66 -11.16 14.07
CA ASN A 90 7.96 -12.61 14.00
C ASN A 90 9.17 -12.96 13.09
N GLU A 91 9.84 -11.98 12.51
CA GLU A 91 11.01 -12.21 11.64
C GLU A 91 12.32 -11.61 12.22
N GLU A 92 12.28 -11.08 13.45
CA GLU A 92 13.47 -10.64 14.18
C GLU A 92 13.34 -10.96 15.69
N GLU A 93 13.40 -12.26 16.02
CA GLU A 93 13.73 -12.76 17.36
C GLU A 93 14.99 -13.64 17.30
N VAL A 94 16.15 -13.01 17.14
CA VAL A 94 17.27 -13.32 18.05
C VAL A 94 17.38 -12.12 18.96
N VAL A 95 16.79 -12.27 20.15
CA VAL A 95 17.07 -11.63 21.45
C VAL A 95 15.73 -11.32 22.14
N PRO A 96 15.42 -11.99 23.27
CA PRO A 96 14.18 -11.79 23.97
C PRO A 96 14.27 -10.59 24.91
N GLY A 97 13.15 -9.90 25.05
CA GLY A 97 12.80 -9.13 26.25
C GLY A 97 12.94 -7.63 26.14
N ILE A 98 11.82 -6.94 25.99
CA ILE A 98 11.49 -5.78 26.84
C ILE A 98 9.98 -5.49 26.86
N THR A 99 9.55 -5.17 28.07
CA THR A 99 8.21 -5.08 28.65
C THR A 99 7.30 -3.99 28.05
N GLN A 100 6.01 -4.34 27.87
CA GLN A 100 4.90 -3.42 27.65
C GLN A 100 4.83 -2.32 28.72
N ARG A 101 5.15 -1.06 28.39
CA ARG A 101 4.40 0.09 28.95
C ARG A 101 4.71 1.50 28.42
N GLN A 102 5.68 1.74 27.56
CA GLN A 102 5.95 3.13 27.13
C GLN A 102 6.21 3.24 25.62
N VAL A 103 5.16 3.68 24.93
CA VAL A 103 5.22 4.48 23.70
C VAL A 103 6.19 5.64 23.94
N LEU A 104 7.36 5.68 23.28
CA LEU A 104 8.02 6.98 23.06
C LEU A 104 9.11 7.10 21.98
N VAL A 105 9.73 6.05 21.41
CA VAL A 105 10.88 6.29 20.50
C VAL A 105 10.96 5.31 19.32
N PHE A 106 10.21 5.56 18.25
CA PHE A 106 10.54 5.02 16.92
C PHE A 106 10.56 6.14 15.85
N GLY A 107 11.15 7.28 16.22
CA GLY A 107 11.47 8.39 15.31
C GLY A 107 12.88 8.33 14.72
N GLY A 108 13.49 7.14 14.60
CA GLY A 108 14.92 7.00 14.23
C GLY A 108 15.22 6.42 12.83
N GLY A 109 14.23 5.85 12.14
CA GLY A 109 14.48 5.11 10.90
C GLY A 109 14.71 5.97 9.65
N THR A 110 14.07 7.14 9.58
CA THR A 110 14.11 7.99 8.38
C THR A 110 15.45 8.69 8.20
N ALA A 111 16.11 9.11 9.29
CA ALA A 111 17.39 9.81 9.21
C ALA A 111 18.52 8.90 8.69
N LEU A 112 18.55 7.63 9.11
CA LEU A 112 19.55 6.66 8.67
C LEU A 112 19.38 6.29 7.19
N PHE A 113 18.13 6.13 6.74
CA PHE A 113 17.85 5.80 5.34
C PHE A 113 18.26 6.93 4.38
N VAL A 114 18.00 8.19 4.75
CA VAL A 114 18.43 9.36 3.98
C VAL A 114 19.95 9.46 3.92
N LEU A 115 20.65 9.17 5.02
CA LEU A 115 22.11 9.23 5.09
C LEU A 115 22.76 8.16 4.20
N ILE A 116 22.22 6.93 4.21
CA ILE A 116 22.68 5.83 3.36
C ILE A 116 22.48 6.17 1.87
N ILE A 117 21.31 6.72 1.50
CA ILE A 117 21.06 7.15 0.12
C ILE A 117 22.04 8.25 -0.30
N ALA A 118 22.31 9.23 0.56
CA ALA A 118 23.25 10.31 0.26
C ALA A 118 24.68 9.80 -0.01
N VAL A 119 25.16 8.82 0.76
CA VAL A 119 26.48 8.21 0.57
C VAL A 119 26.56 7.43 -0.75
N ILE A 120 25.52 6.68 -1.10
CA ILE A 120 25.46 5.94 -2.37
C ILE A 120 25.49 6.89 -3.56
N VAL A 121 24.70 7.97 -3.51
CA VAL A 121 24.68 9.00 -4.57
C VAL A 121 26.05 9.68 -4.68
N PHE A 122 26.69 10.02 -3.56
CA PHE A 122 28.02 10.62 -3.56
C PHE A 122 29.09 9.67 -4.15
N ALA A 123 29.02 8.38 -3.82
CA ALA A 123 29.93 7.37 -4.38
C ALA A 123 29.77 7.24 -5.91
N ILE A 124 28.53 7.22 -6.42
CA ILE A 124 28.25 7.17 -7.87
C ILE A 124 28.79 8.42 -8.58
N VAL A 125 28.59 9.61 -8.01
CA VAL A 125 29.09 10.87 -8.59
C VAL A 125 30.62 10.89 -8.59
N SER A 126 31.28 10.51 -7.48
CA SER A 126 32.74 10.45 -7.37
C SER A 126 33.38 9.42 -8.31
N SER A 127 32.69 8.31 -8.58
CA SER A 127 33.14 7.28 -9.52
C SER A 127 33.06 7.75 -10.98
N SER A 128 32.14 8.66 -11.30
CA SER A 128 31.96 9.14 -12.68
C SER A 128 33.01 10.16 -13.14
N SER A 129 33.73 10.81 -12.22
CA SER A 129 34.76 11.81 -12.56
C SER A 129 36.17 11.25 -12.78
N THR A 130 36.44 9.98 -12.48
CA THR A 130 37.79 9.37 -12.60
C THR A 130 38.02 8.70 -13.97
N ARG A 131 37.52 9.31 -15.04
CA ARG A 131 37.84 8.94 -16.43
C ARG A 131 38.29 10.15 -17.23
N ARG A 132 39.33 10.87 -16.77
CA ARG A 132 39.89 12.00 -17.52
C ARG A 132 41.40 12.25 -17.43
N SER A 133 42.24 11.26 -17.09
CA SER A 133 43.70 11.49 -16.98
C SER A 133 44.61 10.44 -17.60
N ASN A 134 44.26 9.83 -18.75
CA ASN A 134 45.18 8.89 -19.43
C ASN A 134 45.32 9.09 -20.97
N GLN A 135 45.08 10.29 -21.48
CA GLN A 135 45.23 10.60 -22.92
C GLN A 135 46.13 11.82 -23.18
N SER A 136 47.37 11.79 -22.67
CA SER A 136 48.37 12.82 -23.04
C SER A 136 49.80 12.27 -23.05
N ALA A 137 50.01 11.04 -23.54
CA ALA A 137 51.37 10.49 -23.67
C ALA A 137 51.53 9.49 -24.82
N THR A 138 50.98 9.78 -26.01
CA THR A 138 51.36 9.09 -27.26
C THR A 138 51.13 9.99 -28.48
N GLU A 139 51.92 11.05 -28.60
CA GLU A 139 52.20 11.77 -29.85
C GLU A 139 53.44 12.62 -29.50
N THR A 140 54.67 12.30 -29.92
CA THR A 140 55.20 12.62 -31.25
C THR A 140 56.56 11.93 -31.40
N ALA A 141 56.83 11.49 -32.63
CA ALA A 141 58.10 10.95 -33.11
C ALA A 141 59.25 11.98 -33.10
#